data_AF-A0A838K994-F1
#
_entry.id   AF-A0A838K994-F1
#
_cell.length_a   1.000
_cell.length_b   1.000
_cell.length_c   1.000
_cell.angle_alpha   90.00
_cell.angle_beta   90.00
_cell.angle_gamma   90.00
#
_symmetry.space_group_name_H-M   'P 1'
#
loop_
_entity.id
_entity.type
_entity.pdbx_description
1 polymer ?
#
loop_
_entity_poly.entity_id
_entity_poly.type
_entity_poly.pdbx_seq_one_letter_code
_entity_poly.pdbx_strand_id
1 'polypeptide(L)'
;MVDKMDAAQVDATLKTALNHQSTTILSMALLAGCLRGVNAVAIKQNLRAFVLDELEDTYLLVEKLSALGGSPHLNSSALELPSDTTGALTGLMEHENAAVAALHQVIAHSGQEPRSEALEHLLEHVIMRKQQQIDFLWHAVDTGGSV
;
A
#
# COMPACT_ATOMS: atom_id res chain seq x y z
N MET A 1 -26.91 -1.82 -20.11
CA MET A 1 -27.16 -1.12 -18.84
C MET A 1 -25.79 -0.84 -18.27
N VAL A 2 -25.39 0.43 -18.08
CA VAL A 2 -24.07 0.76 -17.54
C VAL A 2 -23.99 0.22 -16.12
N ASP A 3 -22.95 -0.54 -15.80
CA ASP A 3 -22.74 -1.03 -14.45
C ASP A 3 -22.48 0.16 -13.52
N LYS A 4 -23.25 0.27 -12.45
CA LYS A 4 -23.22 1.45 -11.57
C LYS A 4 -22.32 1.17 -10.37
N MET A 5 -21.59 2.20 -9.96
CA MET A 5 -20.81 2.16 -8.73
C MET A 5 -21.67 1.79 -7.53
N ASP A 6 -21.21 0.83 -6.73
CA ASP A 6 -21.71 0.59 -5.38
C ASP A 6 -20.91 1.44 -4.39
N ALA A 7 -21.35 2.68 -4.18
CA ALA A 7 -20.64 3.64 -3.34
C ALA A 7 -20.46 3.15 -1.89
N ALA A 8 -21.39 2.33 -1.37
CA ALA A 8 -21.29 1.79 -0.02
C ALA A 8 -20.20 0.72 0.08
N GLN A 9 -20.12 -0.17 -0.93
CA GLN A 9 -19.05 -1.17 -1.00
C GLN A 9 -17.70 -0.54 -1.30
N VAL A 10 -17.64 0.46 -2.17
CA VAL A 10 -16.42 1.24 -2.40
C VAL A 10 -15.95 1.90 -1.11
N ASP A 11 -16.83 2.53 -0.34
CA ASP A 11 -16.47 3.12 0.96
C ASP A 11 -15.87 2.07 1.92
N ALA A 12 -16.57 0.94 2.10
CA ALA A 12 -16.13 -0.12 3.01
C ALA A 12 -14.78 -0.76 2.60
N THR A 13 -14.63 -1.09 1.32
CA THR A 13 -13.42 -1.75 0.80
C THR A 13 -12.24 -0.78 0.75
N LEU A 14 -12.46 0.47 0.33
CA LEU A 14 -11.39 1.48 0.29
C LEU A 14 -10.88 1.82 1.69
N LYS A 15 -11.75 1.89 2.71
CA LYS A 15 -11.32 2.01 4.11
C LYS A 15 -10.42 0.87 4.56
N THR A 16 -10.76 -0.36 4.15
CA THR A 16 -9.92 -1.54 4.45
C THR A 16 -8.55 -1.41 3.79
N ALA A 17 -8.51 -1.03 2.51
CA ALA A 17 -7.26 -0.78 1.78
C ALA A 17 -6.42 0.33 2.42
N LEU A 18 -7.05 1.45 2.82
CA LEU A 18 -6.40 2.56 3.51
C LEU A 18 -5.78 2.15 4.86
N ASN A 19 -6.42 1.24 5.60
CA ASN A 19 -5.85 0.69 6.84
C ASN A 19 -4.59 -0.15 6.57
N HIS A 20 -4.61 -0.99 5.53
CA HIS A 20 -3.42 -1.73 5.10
C HIS A 20 -2.31 -0.78 4.64
N GLN A 21 -2.64 0.23 3.84
CA GLN A 21 -1.69 1.24 3.38
C GLN A 21 -1.08 2.04 4.54
N SER A 22 -1.87 2.38 5.56
CA SER A 22 -1.33 3.03 6.78
C SER A 22 -0.32 2.13 7.52
N THR A 23 -0.56 0.81 7.52
CA THR A 23 0.31 -0.18 8.14
C THR A 23 1.62 -0.34 7.35
N THR A 24 1.56 -0.35 6.01
CA THR A 24 2.75 -0.43 5.15
C THR A 24 3.62 0.82 5.27
N ILE A 25 3.01 2.01 5.22
CA ILE A 25 3.72 3.30 5.41
C ILE A 25 4.50 3.30 6.72
N LEU A 26 3.86 2.94 7.83
CA LEU A 26 4.50 2.94 9.15
C LEU A 26 5.57 1.84 9.24
N SER A 27 5.35 0.68 8.64
CA SER A 27 6.34 -0.41 8.60
C SER A 27 7.59 0.01 7.84
N MET A 28 7.43 0.61 6.66
CA MET A 28 8.54 1.14 5.87
C MET A 28 9.28 2.26 6.60
N ALA A 29 8.56 3.18 7.24
CA ALA A 29 9.17 4.26 8.02
C ALA A 29 10.00 3.72 9.18
N LEU A 30 9.47 2.72 9.90
CA LEU A 30 10.15 2.08 11.02
C LEU A 30 11.41 1.34 10.52
N LEU A 31 11.29 0.53 9.47
CA LEU A 31 12.41 -0.18 8.84
C LEU A 31 13.48 0.76 8.30
N ALA A 32 13.06 1.84 7.63
CA ALA A 32 13.97 2.89 7.16
C ALA A 32 14.73 3.58 8.31
N GLY A 33 14.20 3.57 9.53
CA GLY A 33 14.89 4.06 10.72
C GLY A 33 15.81 3.00 11.35
N CYS A 34 15.31 1.78 11.51
CA CYS A 34 15.93 0.78 12.37
C CYS A 34 16.81 -0.26 11.65
N LEU A 35 16.70 -0.41 10.32
CA LEU A 35 17.53 -1.36 9.56
C LEU A 35 19.03 -1.08 9.74
N ARG A 36 19.79 -2.16 9.95
CA ARG A 36 21.24 -2.18 10.20
C ARG A 36 21.95 -3.12 9.23
N GLY A 37 23.25 -2.92 9.03
CA GLY A 37 24.09 -3.73 8.15
C GLY A 37 24.55 -2.96 6.91
N VAL A 38 25.56 -3.50 6.23
CA VAL A 38 26.21 -2.83 5.08
C VAL A 38 25.23 -2.63 3.91
N ASN A 39 24.36 -3.61 3.66
CA ASN A 39 23.35 -3.54 2.60
C ASN A 39 22.16 -2.63 2.96
N ALA A 40 22.04 -2.20 4.22
CA ALA A 40 20.86 -1.47 4.68
C ALA A 40 20.78 -0.04 4.13
N VAL A 41 21.89 0.60 3.75
CA VAL A 41 21.89 2.01 3.32
C VAL A 41 21.01 2.23 2.09
N ALA A 42 21.18 1.41 1.05
CA ALA A 42 20.41 1.50 -0.19
C ALA A 42 18.93 1.14 0.05
N ILE A 43 18.66 0.13 0.86
CA ILE A 43 17.29 -0.29 1.21
C ILE A 43 16.57 0.84 1.95
N LYS A 44 17.22 1.44 2.96
CA LYS A 44 16.65 2.56 3.73
C LYS A 44 16.32 3.76 2.86
N GLN A 45 17.12 4.05 1.83
CA GLN A 45 16.83 5.14 0.89
C GLN A 45 15.58 4.86 0.06
N ASN A 46 15.43 3.64 -0.48
CA ASN A 46 14.25 3.24 -1.24
C ASN A 46 12.98 3.23 -0.38
N LEU A 47 13.05 2.66 0.83
CA LEU A 47 11.92 2.67 1.76
C LEU A 47 11.44 4.09 2.10
N ARG A 48 12.37 5.06 2.25
CA ARG A 48 11.99 6.47 2.46
C ARG A 48 11.28 7.07 1.26
N ALA A 49 11.72 6.75 0.04
CA ALA A 49 11.05 7.22 -1.17
C ALA A 49 9.64 6.62 -1.27
N PHE A 50 9.50 5.32 -1.01
CA PHE A 50 8.21 4.63 -1.01
C PHE A 50 7.24 5.20 0.02
N VAL A 51 7.71 5.56 1.22
CA VAL A 51 6.87 6.24 2.22
C VAL A 51 6.29 7.55 1.68
N LEU A 52 7.08 8.37 0.98
CA LEU A 52 6.60 9.64 0.42
C LEU A 52 5.58 9.40 -0.68
N ASP A 53 5.87 8.47 -1.58
CA ASP A 53 4.97 8.10 -2.67
C ASP A 53 3.63 7.55 -2.15
N GLU A 54 3.67 6.69 -1.13
CA GLU A 54 2.45 6.13 -0.55
C GLU A 54 1.64 7.13 0.24
N LEU A 55 2.28 8.14 0.85
CA LEU A 55 1.56 9.23 1.50
C LEU A 55 0.78 10.06 0.47
N GLU A 56 1.38 10.34 -0.70
CA GLU A 56 0.69 11.03 -1.79
C GLU A 56 -0.46 10.19 -2.35
N ASP A 57 -0.23 8.90 -2.61
CA ASP A 57 -1.27 7.99 -3.07
C ASP A 57 -2.40 7.88 -2.02
N THR A 58 -2.08 7.85 -0.72
CA THR A 58 -3.06 7.87 0.37
C THR A 58 -3.88 9.15 0.36
N TYR A 59 -3.24 10.31 0.17
CA TYR A 59 -3.93 11.59 0.06
C TYR A 59 -4.97 11.56 -1.08
N LEU A 60 -4.58 11.08 -2.26
CA LEU A 60 -5.48 10.99 -3.42
C LEU A 60 -6.66 10.03 -3.17
N LEU A 61 -6.40 8.87 -2.55
CA LEU A 61 -7.45 7.91 -2.20
C LEU A 61 -8.44 8.48 -1.16
N VAL A 62 -7.94 9.21 -0.16
CA VAL A 62 -8.77 9.88 0.84
C VAL A 62 -9.61 10.99 0.20
N GLU A 63 -9.02 11.79 -0.69
CA GLU A 63 -9.75 12.81 -1.45
C GLU A 63 -10.88 12.19 -2.26
N LYS A 64 -10.61 11.09 -2.97
CA LYS A 64 -11.65 10.35 -3.71
C LYS A 64 -12.72 9.80 -2.80
N LEU A 65 -12.37 9.15 -1.70
CA LEU A 65 -13.34 8.61 -0.75
C LEU A 65 -14.26 9.71 -0.20
N SER A 66 -13.68 10.86 0.17
CA SER A 66 -14.45 12.01 0.65
C SER A 66 -15.36 12.57 -0.44
N ALA A 67 -14.92 12.65 -1.70
CA ALA A 67 -15.72 13.13 -2.82
C ALA A 67 -16.93 12.20 -3.12
N LEU A 68 -16.83 10.93 -2.76
CA LEU A 68 -17.91 9.94 -2.86
C LEU A 68 -18.91 10.01 -1.68
N GLY A 69 -18.68 10.91 -0.72
CA GLY A 69 -19.49 11.05 0.49
C GLY A 69 -19.09 10.08 1.62
N GLY A 70 -17.97 9.37 1.46
CA GLY A 70 -17.39 8.53 2.50
C GLY A 70 -16.77 9.34 3.63
N SER A 71 -16.49 8.67 4.75
CA SER A 71 -15.81 9.26 5.90
C SER A 71 -14.47 8.54 6.13
N PRO A 72 -13.35 9.12 5.64
CA PRO A 72 -12.05 8.47 5.70
C PRO A 72 -11.60 8.31 7.16
N HIS A 73 -11.08 7.13 7.48
CA HIS A 73 -10.38 6.86 8.73
C HIS A 73 -9.15 6.00 8.44
N LEU A 74 -8.07 6.25 9.18
CA LEU A 74 -6.84 5.49 9.08
C LEU A 74 -6.58 4.83 10.42
N ASN A 75 -6.63 3.51 10.44
CA ASN A 75 -6.23 2.69 11.57
C ASN A 75 -5.05 1.84 11.14
N SER A 76 -3.94 1.96 11.86
CA SER A 76 -2.80 1.07 11.70
C SER A 76 -2.81 -0.02 12.77
N SER A 77 -2.35 -1.21 12.40
CA SER A 77 -2.11 -2.29 13.36
C SER A 77 -0.85 -1.98 14.18
N ALA A 78 -0.76 -2.56 15.39
CA ALA A 78 0.49 -2.54 16.13
C ALA A 78 1.60 -3.20 15.30
N LEU A 79 2.75 -2.54 15.21
CA LEU A 79 3.89 -3.01 14.43
C LEU A 79 4.94 -3.61 15.35
N GLU A 80 5.23 -4.89 15.14
CA GLU A 80 6.37 -5.57 15.74
C GLU A 80 7.33 -5.96 14.62
N LEU A 81 8.57 -5.48 14.69
CA LEU A 81 9.57 -5.85 13.69
C LEU A 81 10.46 -6.99 14.20
N PRO A 82 10.69 -8.01 13.36
CA PRO A 82 11.75 -8.98 13.59
C PRO A 82 13.10 -8.31 13.79
N SER A 83 13.96 -8.93 14.60
CA SER A 83 15.31 -8.43 14.85
C SER A 83 16.26 -8.61 13.67
N ASP A 84 15.95 -9.53 12.75
CA ASP A 84 16.73 -9.79 11.55
C ASP A 84 16.14 -9.08 10.33
N THR A 85 17.03 -8.58 9.47
CA THR A 85 16.65 -7.80 8.28
C THR A 85 15.77 -8.59 7.31
N THR A 86 16.10 -9.86 7.08
CA THR A 86 15.39 -10.69 6.10
C THR A 86 13.94 -10.91 6.52
N GLY A 87 13.70 -11.36 7.75
CA GLY A 87 12.36 -11.56 8.30
C GLY A 87 11.56 -10.26 8.33
N ALA A 88 12.21 -9.13 8.63
CA ALA A 88 11.54 -7.84 8.66
C ALA A 88 11.12 -7.35 7.26
N LEU A 89 11.93 -7.60 6.23
CA LEU A 89 11.58 -7.31 4.83
C LEU A 89 10.50 -8.28 4.30
N THR A 90 10.56 -9.57 4.67
CA THR A 90 9.52 -10.54 4.32
C THR A 90 8.17 -10.14 4.93
N GLY A 91 8.14 -9.75 6.22
CA GLY A 91 6.91 -9.28 6.86
C GLY A 91 6.34 -8.02 6.20
N LEU A 92 7.19 -7.07 5.81
CA LEU A 92 6.75 -5.91 5.02
C LEU A 92 6.13 -6.34 3.69
N MET A 93 6.77 -7.27 2.97
CA MET A 93 6.25 -7.77 1.70
C MET A 93 4.88 -8.45 1.85
N GLU A 94 4.63 -9.16 2.95
CA GLU A 94 3.30 -9.72 3.26
C GLU A 94 2.25 -8.61 3.47
N HIS A 95 2.60 -7.54 4.18
CA HIS A 95 1.73 -6.38 4.35
C HIS A 95 1.44 -5.66 3.02
N GLU A 96 2.43 -5.52 2.14
CA GLU A 96 2.24 -4.94 0.81
C GLU A 96 1.29 -5.77 -0.05
N ASN A 97 1.46 -7.10 -0.05
CA ASN A 97 0.56 -7.99 -0.77
C ASN A 97 -0.89 -7.89 -0.28
N ALA A 98 -1.09 -7.78 1.05
CA ALA A 98 -2.40 -7.57 1.62
C ALA A 98 -3.01 -6.22 1.21
N ALA A 99 -2.20 -5.16 1.15
CA ALA A 99 -2.63 -3.84 0.68
C ALA A 99 -3.05 -3.87 -0.80
N VAL A 100 -2.25 -4.50 -1.67
CA VAL A 100 -2.58 -4.68 -3.09
C VAL A 100 -3.88 -5.46 -3.27
N ALA A 101 -4.05 -6.56 -2.54
CA ALA A 101 -5.27 -7.36 -2.61
C ALA A 101 -6.51 -6.53 -2.17
N ALA A 102 -6.39 -5.74 -1.11
CA ALA A 102 -7.46 -4.87 -0.64
C ALA A 102 -7.79 -3.75 -1.63
N LEU A 103 -6.80 -3.11 -2.26
CA LEU A 103 -7.01 -2.11 -3.30
C LEU A 103 -7.70 -2.71 -4.53
N HIS A 104 -7.29 -3.89 -4.96
CA HIS A 104 -7.89 -4.59 -6.10
C HIS A 104 -9.36 -4.96 -5.83
N GLN A 105 -9.73 -5.27 -4.58
CA GLN A 105 -11.13 -5.53 -4.22
C GLN A 105 -12.04 -4.32 -4.45
N VAL A 106 -11.52 -3.09 -4.34
CA VAL A 106 -12.32 -1.87 -4.58
C VAL A 106 -12.78 -1.78 -6.04
N ILE A 107 -11.95 -2.23 -6.98
CA ILE A 107 -12.22 -2.20 -8.43
C ILE A 107 -13.47 -3.01 -8.79
N ALA A 108 -13.78 -4.07 -8.04
CA ALA A 108 -14.99 -4.86 -8.27
C ALA A 108 -16.30 -4.08 -8.02
N HIS A 109 -16.22 -2.90 -7.39
CA HIS A 109 -17.37 -2.12 -6.93
C HIS A 109 -17.45 -0.71 -7.54
N SER A 110 -16.46 -0.31 -8.33
CA SER A 110 -16.39 1.03 -8.93
C SER A 110 -17.41 1.24 -10.05
N GLY A 111 -17.71 0.24 -10.88
CA GLY A 111 -18.65 0.37 -12.01
C GLY A 111 -18.07 1.15 -13.21
N GLN A 112 -18.88 1.46 -14.23
CA GLN A 112 -18.42 2.00 -15.53
C GLN A 112 -18.88 3.43 -15.83
N GLU A 113 -19.20 4.23 -14.80
CA GLU A 113 -19.50 5.65 -15.00
C GLU A 113 -18.18 6.45 -15.14
N PRO A 114 -18.16 7.64 -15.78
CA PRO A 114 -16.90 8.41 -15.91
C PRO A 114 -16.20 8.73 -14.57
N ARG A 115 -16.98 8.93 -13.50
CA ARG A 115 -16.43 9.10 -12.14
C ARG A 115 -15.84 7.82 -11.55
N SER A 116 -16.37 6.67 -11.98
CA SER A 116 -15.91 5.34 -11.60
C SER A 116 -14.60 5.01 -12.29
N GLU A 117 -14.50 5.28 -13.59
CA GLU A 117 -13.27 5.12 -14.36
C GLU A 117 -12.12 5.94 -13.74
N ALA A 118 -12.40 7.15 -13.27
CA ALA A 118 -11.40 7.97 -12.58
C ALA A 118 -10.92 7.37 -11.25
N LEU A 119 -11.77 6.61 -10.54
CA LEU A 119 -11.38 5.88 -9.34
C LEU A 119 -10.59 4.63 -9.71
N GLU A 120 -11.06 3.86 -10.69
CA GLU A 120 -10.37 2.66 -11.19
C GLU A 120 -8.95 2.99 -11.64
N HIS A 121 -8.77 4.01 -12.48
CA HIS A 121 -7.45 4.42 -12.94
C HIS A 121 -6.53 4.87 -11.80
N LEU A 122 -7.07 5.54 -10.78
CA LEU A 122 -6.28 5.86 -9.60
C LEU A 122 -5.84 4.57 -8.88
N LEU A 123 -6.76 3.63 -8.65
CA LEU A 123 -6.46 2.35 -8.00
C LEU A 123 -5.43 1.54 -8.78
N GLU A 124 -5.56 1.46 -10.10
CA GLU A 124 -4.60 0.80 -10.99
C GLU A 124 -3.20 1.41 -10.86
N HIS A 125 -3.10 2.75 -10.83
CA HIS A 125 -1.84 3.45 -10.65
C HIS A 125 -1.19 3.15 -9.29
N VAL A 126 -1.98 3.18 -8.21
CA VAL A 126 -1.49 2.85 -6.85
C VAL A 126 -1.06 1.39 -6.77
N ILE A 127 -1.86 0.46 -7.32
CA ILE A 127 -1.55 -0.97 -7.36
C ILE A 127 -0.25 -1.22 -8.13
N MET A 128 -0.07 -0.58 -9.29
CA MET A 128 1.16 -0.70 -10.07
C MET A 128 2.37 -0.24 -9.26
N ARG A 129 2.28 0.89 -8.54
CA ARG A 129 3.38 1.38 -7.70
C ARG A 129 3.70 0.40 -6.56
N LYS A 130 2.67 -0.14 -5.90
CA LYS A 130 2.86 -1.15 -4.85
C LYS A 130 3.49 -2.44 -5.38
N GLN A 131 3.14 -2.88 -6.58
CA GLN A 131 3.80 -4.03 -7.20
C GLN A 131 5.31 -3.78 -7.43
N GLN A 132 5.68 -2.57 -7.87
CA GLN A 132 7.10 -2.22 -8.01
C GLN A 132 7.86 -2.25 -6.67
N GLN A 133 7.19 -1.89 -5.57
CA GLN A 133 7.77 -1.98 -4.23
C GLN A 133 7.92 -3.43 -3.79
N ILE A 134 6.92 -4.28 -4.05
CA ILE A 134 6.98 -5.72 -3.79
C ILE A 134 8.14 -6.35 -4.55
N ASP A 135 8.29 -6.03 -5.85
CA ASP A 135 9.40 -6.52 -6.68
C ASP A 135 10.76 -6.11 -6.09
N PHE A 136 10.88 -4.86 -5.64
CA PHE A 136 12.08 -4.39 -4.96
C PHE A 136 12.38 -5.18 -3.68
N LEU A 137 11.37 -5.40 -2.84
CA LEU A 137 11.51 -6.16 -1.59
C LEU A 137 11.89 -7.61 -1.86
N TRP A 138 11.28 -8.23 -2.87
CA TRP A 138 11.59 -9.58 -3.31
C TRP A 138 13.07 -9.72 -3.71
N HIS A 139 13.57 -8.81 -4.56
CA HIS A 139 14.98 -8.77 -4.93
C HIS A 139 15.92 -8.53 -3.73
N ALA A 140 15.52 -7.68 -2.78
CA ALA A 140 16.31 -7.38 -1.58
C ALA A 140 16.41 -8.59 -0.64
N VAL A 141 15.33 -9.37 -0.50
CA VAL A 141 15.30 -10.61 0.30
C VAL A 141 16.12 -11.71 -0.37
N ASP A 142 15.97 -11.92 -1.68
CA ASP A 142 16.70 -12.96 -2.43
C ASP A 142 18.22 -12.75 -2.38
N THR A 143 18.66 -11.50 -2.54
CA THR A 143 20.10 -11.14 -2.47
C THR A 143 20.66 -11.28 -1.05
N GLY A 144 19.83 -11.21 -0.01
CA GLY A 144 20.22 -11.35 1.39
C GLY A 144 20.40 -12.81 1.86
N GLY A 145 19.91 -13.79 1.09
CA GLY A 145 19.97 -15.22 1.41
C GLY A 145 21.18 -15.98 0.87
N SER A 146 22.07 -15.32 0.12
CA SER A 146 23.29 -15.90 -0.44
C SER A 146 24.56 -15.41 0.26
N VAL A 147 24.77 -15.82 1.52
CA VAL A 147 26.09 -15.77 2.21
C VAL A 147 26.24 -17.02 3.07
#